data_AF-A0A7X8CZT9-F1
#
_entry.id   AF-A0A7X8CZT9-F1
#
_cell.length_a   1.000
_cell.length_b   1.000
_cell.length_c   1.000
_cell.angle_alpha   90.00
_cell.angle_beta   90.00
_cell.angle_gamma   90.00
#
_symmetry.space_group_name_H-M   'P 1'
#
loop_
_entity.id
_entity.type
_entity.pdbx_description
1 polymer ?
#
loop_
_entity_poly.entity_id
_entity_poly.type
_entity_poly.pdbx_seq_one_letter_code
_entity_poly.pdbx_strand_id
1 'polypeptide(L)'
;MRGKLPVLILAPLLLLGGRDAFFTNVFAGLAPLEVPSSAELQTLPLSDLERLAEDPQFFEELAGDSAKEDAVLENLDDYFGPEGDGMVDTPEEQRATALYAEVLLRTSGADRIVSGLAGYLASADGFDQFESDPGSALADLFGESLPTLEEIEAMVAALNSAWNAYAAIGAGLGSSPLDDSLNAGDLAFNAALAAALQGISLPPATLDDYIYDVIYGNDLTGYGAVSVDSTVLTGPEMGNLLSAAGFDPADLGL
;
A
#
# COMPACT_ATOMS: atom_id res chain seq x y z
N MET A 1 13.23 -34.15 -53.07
CA MET A 1 13.36 -35.14 -51.98
C MET A 1 14.29 -34.52 -50.95
N ARG A 2 13.83 -33.80 -49.92
CA ARG A 2 13.12 -34.27 -48.71
C ARG A 2 13.75 -35.54 -48.15
N GLY A 3 14.39 -35.40 -47.01
CA GLY A 3 14.79 -36.51 -46.15
C GLY A 3 15.99 -36.12 -45.31
N LYS A 4 15.73 -35.76 -44.03
CA LYS A 4 16.62 -35.72 -42.85
C LYS A 4 16.44 -34.54 -41.89
N LEU A 5 15.30 -33.84 -41.89
CA LEU A 5 14.95 -32.92 -40.80
C LEU A 5 14.09 -33.47 -39.62
N PRO A 6 13.35 -34.61 -39.69
CA PRO A 6 12.50 -34.99 -38.57
C PRO A 6 13.24 -35.58 -37.35
N VAL A 7 14.51 -35.97 -37.49
CA VAL A 7 15.22 -36.73 -36.45
C VAL A 7 15.94 -35.83 -35.43
N LEU A 8 16.22 -34.57 -35.79
CA LEU A 8 16.92 -33.62 -34.90
C LEU A 8 15.98 -32.86 -33.94
N ILE A 9 14.66 -32.88 -34.17
CA ILE A 9 13.66 -32.22 -33.31
C ILE A 9 13.12 -33.17 -32.23
N LEU A 10 13.26 -34.49 -32.41
CA LEU A 10 12.82 -35.49 -31.43
C LEU A 10 13.87 -35.84 -30.36
N ALA A 11 15.15 -35.52 -30.61
CA ALA A 11 16.24 -35.78 -29.67
C ALA A 11 16.22 -34.88 -28.40
N PRO A 12 15.83 -33.59 -28.46
CA PRO A 12 15.70 -32.77 -27.25
C PRO A 12 14.48 -33.15 -26.40
N LEU A 13 13.40 -33.63 -27.02
CA LEU A 13 12.15 -34.02 -26.35
C LEU A 13 12.27 -35.32 -25.56
N LEU A 14 13.16 -36.24 -25.96
CA LEU A 14 13.44 -37.47 -25.23
C LEU A 14 14.49 -37.31 -24.12
N LEU A 15 15.33 -36.27 -24.18
CA LEU A 15 16.26 -35.90 -23.11
C LEU A 15 15.60 -35.10 -21.98
N LEU A 16 14.41 -34.55 -22.21
CA LEU A 16 13.53 -33.94 -21.20
C LEU A 16 12.65 -34.98 -20.46
N GLY A 17 12.77 -36.27 -20.79
CA GLY A 17 12.12 -37.39 -20.10
C GLY A 17 12.70 -37.72 -18.71
N GLY A 18 13.22 -36.71 -18.00
CA GLY A 18 13.87 -36.87 -16.70
C GLY A 18 13.32 -35.90 -15.65
N ARG A 19 12.29 -36.38 -14.93
CA ARG A 19 11.89 -36.04 -13.56
C ARG A 19 11.28 -34.67 -13.25
N ASP A 20 9.96 -34.69 -13.04
CA ASP A 20 9.17 -34.08 -11.94
C ASP A 20 9.22 -32.57 -11.63
N ALA A 21 10.24 -31.80 -12.05
CA ALA A 21 10.34 -30.38 -11.69
C ALA A 21 9.52 -29.44 -12.60
N PHE A 22 9.26 -29.83 -13.85
CA PHE A 22 8.58 -28.95 -14.81
C PHE A 22 7.05 -28.93 -14.64
N PHE A 23 6.45 -30.04 -14.20
CA PHE A 23 4.99 -30.09 -14.01
C PHE A 23 4.55 -29.43 -12.69
N THR A 24 5.37 -29.43 -11.64
CA THR A 24 5.02 -28.70 -10.40
C THR A 24 4.98 -27.19 -10.62
N ASN A 25 5.91 -26.62 -11.41
CA ASN A 25 5.94 -25.17 -11.66
C ASN A 25 4.88 -24.66 -12.65
N VAL A 26 4.40 -25.49 -13.58
CA VAL A 26 3.35 -25.07 -14.54
C VAL A 26 1.95 -25.18 -13.92
N PHE A 27 1.77 -26.00 -12.87
CA PHE A 27 0.50 -26.10 -12.15
C PHE A 27 0.47 -25.31 -10.83
N ALA A 28 1.61 -24.88 -10.28
CA ALA A 28 1.64 -23.96 -9.13
C ALA A 28 1.04 -22.59 -9.46
N GLY A 29 1.15 -22.12 -10.71
CA GLY A 29 0.46 -20.90 -11.18
C GLY A 29 -1.03 -21.08 -11.54
N LEU A 30 -1.60 -22.26 -11.27
CA LEU A 30 -3.03 -22.56 -11.48
C LEU A 30 -3.72 -23.07 -10.19
N ALA A 31 -2.96 -23.33 -9.13
CA ALA A 31 -3.54 -23.57 -7.81
C ALA A 31 -3.73 -22.20 -7.16
N PRO A 32 -4.95 -21.87 -6.66
CA PRO A 32 -5.12 -20.67 -5.86
C PRO A 32 -4.11 -20.72 -4.71
N LEU A 33 -3.40 -19.61 -4.48
CA LEU A 33 -2.52 -19.47 -3.32
C LEU A 33 -3.34 -19.82 -2.08
N GLU A 34 -3.01 -20.94 -1.43
CA GLU A 34 -3.68 -21.30 -0.19
C GLU A 34 -3.07 -20.46 0.93
N VAL A 35 -3.69 -19.32 1.20
CA VAL A 35 -3.28 -18.45 2.30
C VAL A 35 -3.46 -19.22 3.60
N PRO A 36 -2.39 -19.35 4.43
CA PRO A 36 -2.43 -20.09 5.68
C PRO A 36 -3.56 -19.64 6.62
N SER A 37 -3.83 -20.46 7.63
CA SER A 37 -4.82 -20.09 8.65
C SER A 37 -4.35 -18.90 9.48
N SER A 38 -5.28 -18.15 10.09
CA SER A 38 -4.95 -17.01 10.97
C SER A 38 -3.92 -17.36 12.05
N ALA A 39 -4.05 -18.54 12.68
CA ALA A 39 -3.11 -18.98 13.71
C ALA A 39 -1.69 -19.23 13.17
N GLU A 40 -1.57 -19.65 11.91
CA GLU A 40 -0.27 -19.80 11.26
C GLU A 40 0.27 -18.42 10.89
N LEU A 41 -0.53 -17.57 10.24
CA LEU A 41 -0.16 -16.21 9.84
C LEU A 41 0.39 -15.38 11.01
N GLN A 42 -0.23 -15.49 12.19
CA GLN A 42 0.19 -14.78 13.40
C GLN A 42 1.60 -15.17 13.89
N THR A 43 2.15 -16.30 13.44
CA THR A 43 3.45 -16.80 13.91
C THR A 43 4.47 -17.04 12.79
N LEU A 44 4.11 -16.72 11.54
CA LEU A 44 5.03 -16.85 10.43
C LEU A 44 6.19 -15.88 10.58
N PRO A 45 7.41 -16.26 10.18
CA PRO A 45 8.52 -15.33 10.10
C PRO A 45 8.25 -14.30 9.00
N LEU A 46 8.77 -13.08 9.17
CA LEU A 46 8.62 -11.99 8.20
C LEU A 46 8.95 -12.42 6.76
N SER A 47 10.02 -13.19 6.55
CA SER A 47 10.42 -13.66 5.21
C SER A 47 9.35 -14.53 4.51
N ASP A 48 8.54 -15.25 5.28
CA ASP A 48 7.43 -16.03 4.71
C ASP A 48 6.22 -15.14 4.40
N LEU A 49 5.96 -14.12 5.22
CA LEU A 49 4.93 -13.12 4.94
C LEU A 49 5.29 -12.29 3.69
N GLU A 50 6.54 -11.83 3.57
CA GLU A 50 7.06 -11.14 2.39
C GLU A 50 6.89 -12.00 1.13
N ARG A 51 7.22 -13.29 1.20
CA ARG A 51 7.05 -14.23 0.08
C ARG A 51 5.58 -14.43 -0.30
N LEU A 52 4.65 -14.42 0.66
CA LEU A 52 3.22 -14.49 0.37
C LEU A 52 2.73 -13.20 -0.27
N ALA A 53 3.22 -12.05 0.19
CA ALA A 53 2.89 -10.72 -0.33
C ALA A 53 3.38 -10.47 -1.77
N GLU A 54 4.33 -11.26 -2.29
CA GLU A 54 4.70 -11.22 -3.71
C GLU A 54 3.52 -11.57 -4.66
N ASP A 55 2.50 -12.27 -4.17
CA ASP A 55 1.30 -12.66 -4.93
C ASP A 55 0.11 -11.74 -4.60
N PRO A 56 -0.47 -11.01 -5.56
CA PRO A 56 -1.66 -10.19 -5.34
C PRO A 56 -2.84 -10.95 -4.72
N GLN A 57 -2.97 -12.26 -4.97
CA GLN A 57 -4.03 -13.07 -4.38
C GLN A 57 -3.96 -13.12 -2.85
N PHE A 58 -2.78 -12.96 -2.26
CA PHE A 58 -2.64 -12.88 -0.80
C PHE A 58 -3.50 -11.76 -0.21
N PHE A 59 -3.42 -10.56 -0.78
CA PHE A 59 -4.18 -9.40 -0.32
C PHE A 59 -5.68 -9.55 -0.60
N GLU A 60 -6.07 -10.16 -1.72
CA GLU A 60 -7.48 -10.45 -2.02
C GLU A 60 -8.11 -11.40 -0.98
N GLU A 61 -7.36 -12.43 -0.55
CA GLU A 61 -7.78 -13.37 0.48
C GLU A 61 -7.84 -12.72 1.88
N LEU A 62 -6.88 -11.85 2.22
CA LEU A 62 -6.92 -11.09 3.47
C LEU A 62 -8.12 -10.13 3.50
N ALA A 63 -8.39 -9.40 2.42
CA ALA A 63 -9.54 -8.50 2.31
C ALA A 63 -10.89 -9.23 2.46
N GLY A 64 -10.93 -10.52 2.11
CA GLY A 64 -12.11 -11.38 2.27
C GLY A 64 -12.26 -12.03 3.65
N ASP A 65 -11.24 -11.97 4.52
CA ASP A 65 -11.20 -12.66 5.81
C ASP A 65 -10.50 -11.82 6.89
N SER A 66 -11.28 -10.99 7.59
CA SER A 66 -10.81 -10.13 8.69
C SER A 66 -9.96 -10.85 9.74
N ALA A 67 -10.22 -12.14 10.02
CA ALA A 67 -9.45 -12.86 11.03
C ALA A 67 -8.03 -13.20 10.53
N LYS A 68 -7.83 -13.32 9.22
CA LYS A 68 -6.49 -13.50 8.63
C LYS A 68 -5.77 -12.17 8.52
N GLU A 69 -6.48 -11.12 8.13
CA GLU A 69 -5.94 -9.75 8.11
C GLU A 69 -5.42 -9.36 9.50
N ASP A 70 -6.27 -9.46 10.53
CA ASP A 70 -5.91 -9.13 11.91
C ASP A 70 -4.68 -9.93 12.37
N ALA A 71 -4.60 -11.22 12.03
CA ALA A 71 -3.46 -12.05 12.41
C ALA A 71 -2.14 -11.63 11.75
N VAL A 72 -2.19 -11.17 10.49
CA VAL A 72 -1.02 -10.64 9.79
C VAL A 72 -0.61 -9.29 10.37
N LEU A 73 -1.59 -8.40 10.60
CA LEU A 73 -1.34 -7.08 11.17
C LEU A 73 -0.76 -7.19 12.59
N GLU A 74 -1.29 -8.07 13.45
CA GLU A 74 -0.75 -8.33 14.79
C GLU A 74 0.67 -8.88 14.75
N ASN A 75 0.99 -9.80 13.82
CA ASN A 75 2.35 -10.31 13.67
C ASN A 75 3.34 -9.20 13.26
N LEU A 76 2.93 -8.33 12.33
CA LEU A 76 3.78 -7.25 11.84
C LEU A 76 3.88 -6.09 12.84
N ASP A 77 2.85 -5.85 13.66
CA ASP A 77 2.84 -4.83 14.72
C ASP A 77 3.85 -5.15 15.83
N ASP A 78 4.19 -6.44 16.06
CA ASP A 78 5.26 -6.83 16.98
C ASP A 78 6.64 -6.27 16.56
N TYR A 79 6.80 -5.88 15.29
CA TYR A 79 8.01 -5.23 14.75
C TYR A 79 7.89 -3.70 14.69
N PHE A 80 6.71 -3.15 14.97
CA PHE A 80 6.45 -1.72 14.92
C PHE A 80 6.81 -1.06 16.26
N GLY A 81 7.94 -0.35 16.30
CA GLY A 81 8.43 0.31 17.51
C GLY A 81 8.48 -0.61 18.73
N PRO A 82 9.08 -1.81 18.66
CA PRO A 82 9.10 -2.78 19.77
C PRO A 82 9.80 -2.24 21.01
N GLU A 83 10.65 -1.22 20.85
CA GLU A 83 11.34 -0.52 21.94
C GLU A 83 10.46 0.59 22.57
N GLY A 84 9.31 0.90 21.99
CA GLY A 84 8.34 1.89 22.46
C GLY A 84 8.81 3.34 22.31
N ASP A 85 9.85 3.58 21.52
CA ASP A 85 10.41 4.90 21.20
C ASP A 85 9.80 5.54 19.95
N GLY A 86 8.94 4.80 19.24
CA GLY A 86 8.28 5.24 18.01
C GLY A 86 9.20 5.25 16.79
N MET A 87 10.36 4.57 16.87
CA MET A 87 11.32 4.48 15.78
C MET A 87 11.38 3.06 15.22
N VAL A 88 11.74 2.96 13.95
CA VAL A 88 11.96 1.71 13.23
C VAL A 88 13.37 1.77 12.63
N ASP A 89 14.33 1.19 13.36
CA ASP A 89 15.76 1.40 13.12
C ASP A 89 16.41 0.26 12.34
N THR A 90 15.98 -0.98 12.58
CA THR A 90 16.62 -2.15 11.97
C THR A 90 16.05 -2.47 10.59
N PRO A 91 16.86 -3.08 9.70
CA PRO A 91 16.37 -3.57 8.41
C PRO A 91 15.13 -4.47 8.47
N GLU A 92 15.04 -5.32 9.50
CA GLU A 92 13.91 -6.24 9.66
C GLU A 92 12.64 -5.49 10.07
N GLU A 93 12.73 -4.56 11.03
CA GLU A 93 11.61 -3.71 11.44
C GLU A 93 11.14 -2.81 10.28
N GLN A 94 12.07 -2.25 9.50
CA GLN A 94 11.73 -1.42 8.34
C GLN A 94 10.93 -2.20 7.29
N ARG A 95 11.35 -3.44 6.97
CA ARG A 95 10.60 -4.29 6.01
C ARG A 95 9.25 -4.73 6.55
N ALA A 96 9.18 -5.12 7.84
CA ALA A 96 7.92 -5.48 8.48
C ALA A 96 6.93 -4.30 8.51
N THR A 97 7.42 -3.12 8.87
CA THR A 97 6.60 -1.89 8.93
C THR A 97 6.13 -1.44 7.53
N ALA A 98 6.97 -1.59 6.51
CA ALA A 98 6.58 -1.32 5.12
C ALA A 98 5.49 -2.31 4.65
N LEU A 99 5.64 -3.60 4.97
CA LEU A 99 4.64 -4.62 4.65
C LEU A 99 3.34 -4.40 5.43
N TYR A 100 3.39 -3.97 6.69
CA TYR A 100 2.23 -3.61 7.50
C TYR A 100 1.40 -2.52 6.81
N ALA A 101 2.07 -1.44 6.36
CA ALA A 101 1.42 -0.38 5.61
C ALA A 101 0.83 -0.88 4.29
N GLU A 102 1.54 -1.76 3.56
CA GLU A 102 1.02 -2.33 2.31
C GLU A 102 -0.23 -3.18 2.55
N VAL A 103 -0.24 -4.05 3.56
CA VAL A 103 -1.41 -4.87 3.93
C VAL A 103 -2.60 -3.96 4.18
N LEU A 104 -2.48 -2.98 5.08
CA LEU A 104 -3.54 -2.02 5.38
C LEU A 104 -4.11 -1.33 4.14
N LEU A 105 -3.23 -0.84 3.25
CA LEU A 105 -3.66 -0.09 2.07
C LEU A 105 -4.37 -0.99 1.06
N ARG A 106 -3.89 -2.23 0.87
CA ARG A 106 -4.42 -3.14 -0.14
C ARG A 106 -5.67 -3.90 0.32
N THR A 107 -5.81 -4.19 1.60
CA THR A 107 -6.99 -4.89 2.14
C THR A 107 -8.18 -3.96 2.34
N SER A 108 -7.95 -2.72 2.77
CA SER A 108 -9.01 -1.71 2.94
C SER A 108 -9.52 -1.12 1.62
N GLY A 109 -8.77 -1.30 0.52
CA GLY A 109 -9.03 -0.64 -0.75
C GLY A 109 -8.56 0.82 -0.81
N ALA A 110 -7.88 1.32 0.23
CA ALA A 110 -7.27 2.65 0.25
C ALA A 110 -6.20 2.84 -0.85
N ASP A 111 -5.57 1.75 -1.31
CA ASP A 111 -4.79 1.64 -2.56
C ASP A 111 -5.43 2.43 -3.72
N ARG A 112 -6.75 2.33 -3.88
CA ARG A 112 -7.46 2.93 -5.02
C ARG A 112 -7.57 4.43 -4.87
N ILE A 113 -7.76 4.90 -3.64
CA ILE A 113 -7.71 6.32 -3.30
C ILE A 113 -6.29 6.82 -3.55
N VAL A 114 -5.27 6.07 -3.11
CA VAL A 114 -3.86 6.43 -3.26
C VAL A 114 -3.47 6.54 -4.73
N SER A 115 -3.70 5.49 -5.50
CA SER A 115 -3.38 5.39 -6.92
C SER A 115 -4.20 6.35 -7.77
N GLY A 116 -5.46 6.55 -7.39
CA GLY A 116 -6.39 7.47 -8.04
C GLY A 116 -6.00 8.94 -7.85
N LEU A 117 -5.74 9.35 -6.61
CA LEU A 117 -5.24 10.70 -6.30
C LEU A 117 -3.86 10.94 -6.91
N ALA A 118 -2.96 9.96 -6.88
CA ALA A 118 -1.67 10.03 -7.55
C ALA A 118 -1.78 10.33 -9.04
N GLY A 119 -2.62 9.56 -9.76
CA GLY A 119 -2.88 9.77 -11.19
C GLY A 119 -3.57 11.09 -11.49
N TYR A 120 -4.45 11.53 -10.58
CA TYR A 120 -5.18 12.79 -10.71
C TYR A 120 -4.28 14.01 -10.50
N LEU A 121 -3.50 14.04 -9.41
CA LEU A 121 -2.55 15.11 -9.08
C LEU A 121 -1.39 15.19 -10.08
N ALA A 122 -1.04 14.08 -10.73
CA ALA A 122 -0.05 14.07 -11.81
C ALA A 122 -0.60 14.65 -13.14
N SER A 123 -1.90 14.92 -13.24
CA SER A 123 -2.50 15.53 -14.43
C SER A 123 -2.36 17.06 -14.42
N ALA A 124 -2.23 17.68 -15.59
CA ALA A 124 -1.94 19.11 -15.74
C ALA A 124 -3.01 20.04 -15.14
N ASP A 125 -4.25 19.54 -14.99
CA ASP A 125 -5.40 20.27 -14.46
C ASP A 125 -5.92 19.66 -13.13
N GLY A 126 -5.22 18.65 -12.59
CA GLY A 126 -5.71 17.83 -11.47
C GLY A 126 -5.92 18.59 -10.18
N PHE A 127 -5.00 19.52 -9.86
CA PHE A 127 -5.15 20.39 -8.69
C PHE A 127 -6.35 21.33 -8.82
N ASP A 128 -6.50 22.00 -9.97
CA ASP A 128 -7.59 22.96 -10.20
C ASP A 128 -8.98 22.28 -10.22
N GLN A 129 -9.05 21.04 -10.72
CA GLN A 129 -10.30 20.27 -10.71
C GLN A 129 -10.62 19.69 -9.32
N PHE A 130 -9.62 19.26 -8.54
CA PHE A 130 -9.84 18.85 -7.15
C PHE A 130 -10.39 20.00 -6.30
N GLU A 131 -9.90 21.22 -6.54
CA GLU A 131 -10.36 22.43 -5.84
C GLU A 131 -11.78 22.87 -6.24
N SER A 132 -12.25 22.54 -7.45
CA SER A 132 -13.50 23.07 -8.00
C SER A 132 -14.66 22.07 -8.06
N ASP A 133 -14.40 20.77 -8.25
CA ASP A 133 -15.41 19.71 -8.23
C ASP A 133 -14.79 18.31 -7.96
N PRO A 134 -14.43 18.00 -6.69
CA PRO A 134 -13.79 16.73 -6.36
C PRO A 134 -14.72 15.51 -6.51
N GLY A 135 -16.05 15.73 -6.61
CA GLY A 135 -17.09 14.68 -6.58
C GLY A 135 -17.01 13.67 -7.70
N SER A 136 -17.10 14.13 -8.94
CA SER A 136 -17.05 13.22 -10.09
C SER A 136 -15.69 12.55 -10.25
N ALA A 137 -14.60 13.28 -9.95
CA ALA A 137 -13.25 12.74 -10.06
C ALA A 137 -12.97 11.64 -9.02
N LEU A 138 -13.41 11.82 -7.77
CA LEU A 138 -13.30 10.80 -6.74
C LEU A 138 -14.24 9.62 -6.99
N ALA A 139 -15.47 9.87 -7.43
CA ALA A 139 -16.42 8.80 -7.78
C ALA A 139 -15.90 7.92 -8.94
N ASP A 140 -15.26 8.52 -9.95
CA ASP A 140 -14.67 7.80 -11.08
C ASP A 140 -13.57 6.80 -10.65
N LEU A 141 -12.90 7.03 -9.50
CA LEU A 141 -11.89 6.11 -8.96
C LEU A 141 -12.49 4.77 -8.51
N PHE A 142 -13.76 4.77 -8.10
CA PHE A 142 -14.46 3.59 -7.62
C PHE A 142 -15.27 2.88 -8.72
N GLY A 143 -15.39 3.49 -9.90
CA GLY A 143 -16.09 2.92 -11.04
C GLY A 143 -17.58 2.68 -10.78
N GLU A 144 -18.11 1.55 -11.25
CA GLU A 144 -19.55 1.22 -11.10
C GLU A 144 -19.93 0.78 -9.67
N SER A 145 -18.96 0.49 -8.81
CA SER A 145 -19.18 0.00 -7.44
C SER A 145 -18.70 1.04 -6.43
N LEU A 146 -19.58 2.00 -6.12
CA LEU A 146 -19.31 3.02 -5.12
C LEU A 146 -19.20 2.38 -3.71
N PRO A 147 -18.20 2.77 -2.91
CA PRO A 147 -18.03 2.26 -1.55
C PRO A 147 -19.12 2.81 -0.62
N THR A 148 -19.51 1.99 0.34
CA THR A 148 -20.33 2.39 1.49
C THR A 148 -19.55 3.32 2.42
N LEU A 149 -20.25 4.02 3.32
CA LEU A 149 -19.61 4.87 4.34
C LEU A 149 -18.65 4.06 5.22
N GLU A 150 -19.04 2.84 5.63
CA GLU A 150 -18.21 1.95 6.45
C GLU A 150 -16.91 1.56 5.71
N GLU A 151 -16.98 1.31 4.40
CA GLU A 151 -15.79 1.04 3.58
C GLU A 151 -14.89 2.29 3.47
N ILE A 152 -15.47 3.49 3.34
CA ILE A 152 -14.70 4.75 3.32
C ILE A 152 -14.03 5.02 4.68
N GLU A 153 -14.74 4.82 5.79
CA GLU A 153 -14.19 4.92 7.15
C GLU A 153 -13.00 3.97 7.33
N ALA A 154 -13.12 2.72 6.85
CA ALA A 154 -12.04 1.74 6.88
C ALA A 154 -10.84 2.19 6.03
N MET A 155 -11.05 2.74 4.84
CA MET A 155 -9.98 3.27 3.98
C MET A 155 -9.24 4.45 4.65
N VAL A 156 -9.97 5.40 5.23
CA VAL A 156 -9.37 6.56 5.93
C VAL A 156 -8.60 6.12 7.18
N ALA A 157 -9.14 5.16 7.94
CA ALA A 157 -8.44 4.59 9.08
C ALA A 157 -7.15 3.87 8.67
N ALA A 158 -7.19 3.07 7.59
CA ALA A 158 -6.03 2.38 7.04
C ALA A 158 -4.93 3.35 6.57
N LEU A 159 -5.31 4.46 5.92
CA LEU A 159 -4.38 5.52 5.51
C LEU A 159 -3.68 6.18 6.71
N ASN A 160 -4.44 6.46 7.77
CA ASN A 160 -3.88 7.03 9.00
C ASN A 160 -2.89 6.06 9.66
N SER A 161 -3.22 4.77 9.73
CA SER A 161 -2.31 3.75 10.27
C SER A 161 -1.09 3.54 9.38
N ALA A 162 -1.26 3.55 8.05
CA ALA A 162 -0.15 3.48 7.11
C ALA A 162 0.80 4.69 7.22
N TRP A 163 0.27 5.90 7.43
CA TRP A 163 1.11 7.06 7.73
C TRP A 163 1.92 6.86 9.02
N ASN A 164 1.30 6.37 10.10
CA ASN A 164 2.02 6.12 11.35
C ASN A 164 3.18 5.11 11.13
N ALA A 165 2.94 4.07 10.32
CA ALA A 165 3.96 3.11 9.91
C ALA A 165 5.13 3.80 9.18
N TYR A 166 4.84 4.60 8.16
CA TYR A 166 5.87 5.36 7.44
C TYR A 166 6.59 6.39 8.31
N ALA A 167 5.87 7.07 9.20
CA ALA A 167 6.45 8.05 10.11
C ALA A 167 7.47 7.41 11.05
N ALA A 168 7.22 6.20 11.55
CA ALA A 168 8.20 5.50 12.39
C ALA A 168 9.45 5.08 11.62
N ILE A 169 9.30 4.64 10.36
CA ILE A 169 10.45 4.44 9.46
C ILE A 169 11.22 5.75 9.30
N GLY A 170 10.51 6.84 8.97
CA GLY A 170 11.09 8.17 8.84
C GLY A 170 11.83 8.65 10.10
N ALA A 171 11.29 8.36 11.28
CA ALA A 171 11.95 8.66 12.55
C ALA A 171 13.26 7.89 12.71
N GLY A 172 13.25 6.57 12.46
CA GLY A 172 14.44 5.71 12.53
C GLY A 172 15.52 6.05 11.50
N LEU A 173 15.14 6.64 10.36
CA LEU A 173 16.09 7.13 9.36
C LEU A 173 16.99 8.28 9.86
N GLY A 174 16.66 8.90 10.99
CA GLY A 174 17.53 9.86 11.66
C GLY A 174 18.77 9.23 12.30
N SER A 175 18.71 7.93 12.62
CA SER A 175 19.76 7.15 13.30
C SER A 175 20.37 6.06 12.42
N SER A 176 19.60 5.54 11.46
CA SER A 176 19.93 4.33 10.71
C SER A 176 19.65 4.52 9.22
N PRO A 177 20.42 3.91 8.29
CA PRO A 177 20.10 3.99 6.87
C PRO A 177 18.84 3.17 6.54
N LEU A 178 18.19 3.50 5.42
CA LEU A 178 17.12 2.69 4.85
C LEU A 178 17.69 1.34 4.36
N ASP A 179 16.95 0.26 4.59
CA ASP A 179 17.25 -1.07 4.05
C ASP A 179 17.26 -1.05 2.51
N ASP A 180 18.31 -1.63 1.93
CA ASP A 180 18.55 -1.61 0.48
C ASP A 180 17.48 -2.36 -0.35
N SER A 181 16.66 -3.20 0.28
CA SER A 181 15.57 -3.90 -0.43
C SER A 181 14.31 -3.04 -0.58
N LEU A 182 14.20 -1.96 0.19
CA LEU A 182 13.06 -1.05 0.13
C LEU A 182 13.29 0.04 -0.92
N ASN A 183 12.27 0.34 -1.72
CA ASN A 183 12.32 1.45 -2.65
C ASN A 183 11.98 2.75 -1.92
N ALA A 184 13.02 3.56 -1.65
CA ALA A 184 12.88 4.85 -0.98
C ALA A 184 11.89 5.80 -1.69
N GLY A 185 11.85 5.78 -3.02
CA GLY A 185 10.95 6.62 -3.81
C GLY A 185 9.48 6.22 -3.63
N ASP A 186 9.18 4.92 -3.68
CA ASP A 186 7.82 4.42 -3.50
C ASP A 186 7.33 4.65 -2.05
N LEU A 187 8.22 4.43 -1.07
CA LEU A 187 7.95 4.73 0.34
C LEU A 187 7.62 6.20 0.57
N ALA A 188 8.49 7.11 0.10
CA ALA A 188 8.30 8.54 0.28
C ALA A 188 7.02 9.04 -0.41
N PHE A 189 6.70 8.50 -1.60
CA PHE A 189 5.48 8.84 -2.32
C PHE A 189 4.21 8.39 -1.57
N ASN A 190 4.17 7.13 -1.14
CA ASN A 190 3.02 6.59 -0.39
C ASN A 190 2.86 7.28 0.97
N ALA A 191 3.98 7.57 1.65
CA ALA A 191 3.98 8.33 2.88
C ALA A 191 3.44 9.74 2.69
N ALA A 192 3.87 10.47 1.64
CA ALA A 192 3.39 11.82 1.35
C ALA A 192 1.88 11.87 1.13
N LEU A 193 1.32 10.85 0.47
CA LEU A 193 -0.12 10.80 0.24
C LEU A 193 -0.92 10.45 1.50
N ALA A 194 -0.44 9.49 2.28
CA ALA A 194 -1.05 9.16 3.58
C ALA A 194 -0.99 10.35 4.55
N ALA A 195 0.15 11.04 4.63
CA ALA A 195 0.35 12.27 5.42
C ALA A 195 -0.58 13.40 4.97
N ALA A 196 -0.70 13.62 3.65
CA ALA A 196 -1.56 14.66 3.11
C ALA A 196 -3.03 14.43 3.52
N LEU A 197 -3.50 13.19 3.53
CA LEU A 197 -4.85 12.84 3.95
C LEU A 197 -5.04 12.97 5.46
N GLN A 198 -4.07 12.56 6.27
CA GLN A 198 -4.11 12.75 7.74
C GLN A 198 -4.17 14.25 8.12
N GLY A 199 -3.46 15.10 7.37
CA GLY A 199 -3.44 16.54 7.60
C GLY A 199 -4.76 17.25 7.30
N ILE A 200 -5.75 16.59 6.67
CA ILE A 200 -7.02 17.22 6.33
C ILE A 200 -7.93 17.30 7.57
N SER A 201 -8.37 18.51 7.89
CA SER A 201 -9.40 18.78 8.90
C SER A 201 -10.55 19.57 8.31
N LEU A 202 -11.78 19.13 8.62
CA LEU A 202 -13.00 19.57 7.93
C LEU A 202 -14.20 19.80 8.89
N PRO A 203 -14.08 20.72 9.87
CA PRO A 203 -15.13 20.92 10.88
C PRO A 203 -16.44 21.44 10.25
N PRO A 204 -17.62 21.01 10.74
CA PRO A 204 -17.86 20.16 11.91
C PRO A 204 -17.88 18.65 11.63
N ALA A 205 -17.59 18.21 10.40
CA ALA A 205 -17.72 16.83 9.97
C ALA A 205 -16.37 16.09 9.97
N THR A 206 -16.42 14.80 9.66
CA THR A 206 -15.23 13.96 9.45
C THR A 206 -14.85 13.93 7.96
N LEU A 207 -13.63 13.47 7.67
CA LEU A 207 -13.14 13.35 6.30
C LEU A 207 -13.88 12.26 5.53
N ASP A 208 -14.21 11.16 6.21
CA ASP A 208 -15.01 10.04 5.70
C ASP A 208 -16.43 10.48 5.28
N ASP A 209 -17.15 11.21 6.13
CA ASP A 209 -18.46 11.81 5.78
C ASP A 209 -18.34 12.70 4.54
N TYR A 210 -17.29 13.54 4.48
CA TYR A 210 -17.05 14.42 3.33
C TYR A 210 -16.79 13.62 2.05
N ILE A 211 -15.89 12.62 2.08
CA ILE A 211 -15.59 11.77 0.91
C ILE A 211 -16.86 11.05 0.46
N TYR A 212 -17.65 10.52 1.40
CA TYR A 212 -18.93 9.88 1.11
C TYR A 212 -19.90 10.84 0.41
N ASP A 213 -20.14 12.00 0.98
CA ASP A 213 -21.08 12.97 0.40
C ASP A 213 -20.61 13.50 -0.96
N VAL A 214 -19.30 13.66 -1.13
CA VAL A 214 -18.66 14.07 -2.39
C VAL A 214 -18.86 13.00 -3.49
N ILE A 215 -18.64 11.71 -3.18
CA ILE A 215 -18.83 10.60 -4.13
C ILE A 215 -20.30 10.44 -4.52
N TYR A 216 -21.22 10.60 -3.57
CA TYR A 216 -22.65 10.41 -3.80
C TYR A 216 -23.38 11.66 -4.32
N GLY A 217 -22.67 12.79 -4.49
CA GLY A 217 -23.25 14.05 -4.95
C GLY A 217 -24.26 14.63 -3.97
N ASN A 218 -24.06 14.40 -2.67
CA ASN A 218 -24.87 14.95 -1.60
C ASN A 218 -24.55 16.44 -1.38
N ASP A 219 -25.40 17.10 -0.60
CA ASP A 219 -25.27 18.53 -0.34
C ASP A 219 -24.04 18.85 0.53
N LEU A 220 -23.07 19.56 -0.04
CA LEU A 220 -21.84 19.92 0.65
C LEU A 220 -21.93 21.22 1.47
N THR A 221 -23.09 21.90 1.50
CA THR A 221 -23.23 23.21 2.19
C THR A 221 -23.07 23.14 3.71
N GLY A 222 -23.11 21.95 4.30
CA GLY A 222 -22.86 21.70 5.73
C GLY A 222 -21.38 21.66 6.14
N TYR A 223 -20.48 21.56 5.17
CA TYR A 223 -19.05 21.42 5.42
C TYR A 223 -18.35 22.79 5.56
N GLY A 224 -17.44 22.89 6.54
CA GLY A 224 -16.55 24.04 6.66
C GLY A 224 -15.48 24.06 5.57
N ALA A 225 -14.65 25.10 5.58
CA ALA A 225 -13.49 25.15 4.71
C ALA A 225 -12.52 24.01 5.06
N VAL A 226 -12.06 23.28 4.05
CA VAL A 226 -11.00 22.28 4.18
C VAL A 226 -9.74 23.00 4.66
N SER A 227 -9.19 22.53 5.78
CA SER A 227 -7.89 22.97 6.28
C SER A 227 -6.91 21.81 6.16
N VAL A 228 -5.71 22.11 5.67
CA VAL A 228 -4.63 21.14 5.53
C VAL A 228 -3.56 21.54 6.53
N ASP A 229 -3.31 20.69 7.51
CA ASP A 229 -2.16 20.80 8.40
C ASP A 229 -0.92 20.30 7.68
N SER A 230 -0.14 21.23 7.13
CA SER A 230 1.10 20.91 6.44
C SER A 230 2.21 20.43 7.38
N THR A 231 2.05 20.51 8.70
CA THR A 231 3.11 20.11 9.64
C THR A 231 3.50 18.64 9.50
N VAL A 232 2.55 17.79 9.11
CA VAL A 232 2.77 16.35 8.84
C VAL A 232 3.67 16.16 7.59
N LEU A 233 3.53 17.03 6.58
CA LEU A 233 4.34 17.00 5.35
C LEU A 233 5.71 17.68 5.53
N THR A 234 5.82 18.62 6.47
CA THR A 234 7.07 19.36 6.75
C THR A 234 7.82 18.81 7.97
N GLY A 235 7.31 17.74 8.59
CA GLY A 235 7.86 17.12 9.79
C GLY A 235 9.20 16.40 9.52
N PRO A 236 10.01 16.16 10.58
CA PRO A 236 11.29 15.48 10.43
C PRO A 236 11.14 14.06 9.87
N GLU A 237 10.07 13.36 10.18
CA GLU A 237 9.80 11.99 9.70
C GLU A 237 9.64 11.98 8.16
N MET A 238 8.82 12.88 7.62
CA MET A 238 8.66 13.06 6.17
C MET A 238 9.97 13.55 5.52
N GLY A 239 10.64 14.51 6.15
CA GLY A 239 11.91 15.03 5.65
C GLY A 239 12.99 13.97 5.50
N ASN A 240 13.05 13.02 6.43
CA ASN A 240 13.99 11.90 6.38
C ASN A 240 13.64 10.91 5.25
N LEU A 241 12.36 10.59 5.06
CA LEU A 241 11.89 9.74 3.95
C LEU A 241 12.21 10.35 2.58
N LEU A 242 11.91 11.64 2.40
CA LEU A 242 12.22 12.39 1.18
C LEU A 242 13.73 12.43 0.92
N SER A 243 14.52 12.66 1.96
CA SER A 243 15.99 12.66 1.87
C SER A 243 16.53 11.29 1.47
N ALA A 244 15.98 10.20 2.02
CA ALA A 244 16.33 8.83 1.62
C ALA A 244 15.97 8.54 0.16
N ALA A 245 14.88 9.12 -0.34
CA ALA A 245 14.49 9.06 -1.75
C ALA A 245 15.32 9.98 -2.67
N GLY A 246 16.25 10.77 -2.12
CA GLY A 246 17.09 11.69 -2.87
C GLY A 246 16.43 13.02 -3.23
N PHE A 247 15.30 13.36 -2.60
CA PHE A 247 14.68 14.67 -2.69
C PHE A 247 15.18 15.55 -1.55
N ASP A 248 15.55 16.79 -1.86
CA ASP A 248 15.76 17.81 -0.84
C ASP A 248 14.38 18.42 -0.49
N PRO A 249 13.89 18.31 0.76
CA PRO A 249 12.63 18.94 1.16
C PRO A 249 12.62 20.46 0.88
N ALA A 250 13.79 21.12 0.95
CA ALA A 250 13.90 22.55 0.65
C ALA A 250 13.64 22.89 -0.82
N ASP A 251 13.92 21.96 -1.75
CA ASP A 251 13.65 22.13 -3.18
C ASP A 251 12.16 21.98 -3.51
N LEU A 252 11.37 21.38 -2.60
CA LEU A 252 9.93 21.19 -2.74
C LEU A 252 9.11 22.38 -2.21
N GLY A 253 9.75 23.39 -1.62
CA GLY A 253 9.08 24.54 -1.02
C GLY A 253 8.22 24.20 0.20
N LEU A 254 8.54 23.07 0.84
CA LEU A 254 7.98 22.58 2.10
C LEU A 254 8.75 23.19 3.29
#